data_AF-A0A3N6M873-F1
#
_entry.id   AF-A0A3N6M873-F1
#
_cell.length_a   1.000
_cell.length_b   1.000
_cell.length_c   1.000
_cell.angle_alpha   90.00
_cell.angle_beta   90.00
_cell.angle_gamma   90.00
#
_symmetry.space_group_name_H-M   'P 1'
#
loop_
_entity.id
_entity.type
_entity.pdbx_description
1 polymer ?
#
loop_
_entity_poly.entity_id
_entity_poly.type
_entity_poly.pdbx_seq_one_letter_code
_entity_poly.pdbx_strand_id
1 'polypeptide(L)' 'MSFTDEIHDLTSVDDADFVCARCDDPLCEERMVYLSSRPCPELADSYAAVTKAYCPDCIAGIGMLAFTAEARAHAPGPLE' A
#
# COMPACT_ATOMS: atom_id res chain seq x y z
N MET A 1 28.62 8.01 25.67
CA MET A 1 27.27 8.59 25.73
C MET A 1 27.18 9.63 24.62
N SER A 2 26.51 9.28 23.52
CA SER A 2 25.88 10.19 22.56
C SER A 2 24.90 9.33 21.76
N PHE A 3 23.64 9.30 22.18
CA PHE A 3 22.51 8.80 21.40
C PHE A 3 22.04 10.01 20.59
N THR A 4 22.38 10.06 19.31
CA THR A 4 21.74 11.01 18.41
C THR A 4 20.48 10.31 17.93
N ASP A 5 19.35 10.67 18.54
CA ASP A 5 18.01 10.34 18.10
C ASP A 5 17.85 10.92 16.68
N GLU A 6 17.93 10.06 15.68
CA GLU A 6 17.66 10.44 14.30
C GLU A 6 16.14 10.54 14.17
N ILE A 7 15.66 11.78 14.36
CA ILE A 7 14.29 12.20 14.10
C ILE A 7 13.94 11.73 12.69
N HIS A 8 12.99 10.79 12.58
CA HIS A 8 12.29 10.52 11.32
C HIS A 8 11.76 11.87 10.83
N ASP A 9 12.39 12.39 9.79
CA ASP A 9 11.93 13.57 9.06
C ASP A 9 10.54 13.24 8.53
N LEU A 10 9.54 13.75 9.26
CA LEU A 10 8.14 13.75 8.88
C LEU A 10 8.05 14.66 7.67
N THR A 11 8.34 14.09 6.49
CA THR A 11 8.05 14.72 5.22
C THR A 11 6.57 15.03 5.21
N SER A 12 6.29 16.31 5.45
CA SER A 12 5.01 17.02 5.34
C SER A 12 3.93 16.17 4.67
N VAL A 13 3.09 15.54 5.48
CA VAL A 13 1.88 14.86 5.04
C VAL A 13 0.88 15.97 4.71
N ASP A 14 1.04 16.55 3.52
CA ASP A 14 0.02 17.40 2.92
C ASP A 14 -1.20 16.50 2.70
N ASP A 15 -2.23 16.70 3.53
CA ASP A 15 -3.61 16.21 3.47
C ASP A 15 -3.89 14.95 2.61
N ALA A 16 -3.29 13.81 2.97
CA ALA A 16 -3.63 12.52 2.38
C ALA A 16 -4.98 12.03 2.92
N ASP A 17 -6.09 12.48 2.34
CA ASP A 17 -7.46 11.95 2.60
C ASP A 17 -7.63 10.46 2.19
N PHE A 18 -6.58 9.83 1.66
CA PHE A 18 -6.61 8.47 1.17
C PHE A 18 -5.80 7.54 2.08
N VAL A 19 -6.50 6.59 2.71
CA VAL A 19 -5.90 5.50 3.48
C VAL A 19 -5.91 4.19 2.70
N CYS A 20 -4.88 3.38 2.86
CA CYS A 20 -4.82 2.05 2.27
C CYS A 20 -5.93 1.17 2.84
N ALA A 21 -6.77 0.60 2.00
CA ALA A 21 -7.89 -0.24 2.44
C ALA A 21 -7.48 -1.58 3.11
N ARG A 22 -6.17 -1.90 3.14
CA ARG A 22 -5.64 -3.14 3.74
C ARG A 22 -4.85 -2.93 5.02
N CYS A 23 -3.96 -1.94 5.06
CA CYS A 23 -3.08 -1.68 6.20
C CYS A 23 -3.44 -0.41 6.96
N ASP A 24 -4.43 0.36 6.49
CA ASP A 24 -4.86 1.65 7.05
C ASP A 24 -3.79 2.75 7.06
N ASP A 25 -2.63 2.49 6.44
CA ASP A 25 -1.57 3.49 6.29
C ASP A 25 -2.00 4.63 5.34
N PRO A 26 -1.57 5.88 5.61
CA PRO A 26 -1.83 7.00 4.72
C PRO A 26 -1.14 6.81 3.36
N LEU A 27 -1.82 7.19 2.29
CA LEU A 27 -1.33 7.10 0.91
C LEU A 27 -0.98 8.48 0.36
N CYS A 28 0.19 8.60 -0.26
CA CYS A 28 0.46 9.72 -1.15
C CYS A 28 -0.33 9.55 -2.45
N GLU A 29 -0.96 10.62 -2.94
CA GLU A 29 -1.78 10.60 -4.15
C GLU A 29 -0.99 10.10 -5.38
N GLU A 30 0.32 10.36 -5.45
CA GLU A 30 1.14 9.91 -6.57
C GLU A 30 1.49 8.41 -6.54
N ARG A 31 1.28 7.72 -5.42
CA ARG A 31 1.70 6.31 -5.22
C ARG A 31 0.54 5.36 -4.93
N MET A 32 -0.71 5.84 -4.99
CA MET A 32 -1.88 5.01 -4.76
C MET A 32 -2.28 4.20 -6.00
N VAL A 33 -2.83 3.00 -5.77
CA VAL A 33 -3.41 2.15 -6.82
C VAL A 33 -4.87 1.89 -6.50
N TYR A 34 -5.77 2.23 -7.42
CA TYR A 34 -7.18 1.88 -7.30
C TYR A 34 -7.48 0.51 -7.89
N LEU A 35 -8.05 -0.38 -7.07
CA LEU A 35 -8.59 -1.64 -7.53
C LEU A 35 -10.12 -1.56 -7.52
N SER A 36 -10.72 -1.83 -8.67
CA SER A 36 -12.16 -2.00 -8.80
C SER A 36 -12.51 -3.44 -9.17
N SER A 37 -13.57 -3.96 -8.58
CA SER A 37 -14.11 -5.29 -8.87
C SER A 37 -15.62 -5.22 -8.99
N ARG A 38 -16.16 -5.93 -9.98
CA ARG A 38 -17.59 -6.10 -10.17
C ARG A 38 -17.89 -7.59 -10.27
N PRO A 39 -18.84 -8.12 -9.48
CA PRO A 39 -19.23 -9.51 -9.58
C PRO A 39 -19.88 -9.80 -10.95
N CYS A 40 -19.72 -11.02 -11.44
CA CYS A 40 -20.55 -11.50 -12.54
C CYS A 40 -22.02 -11.63 -12.06
N PRO A 41 -22.99 -11.70 -12.98
CA PRO A 41 -24.42 -11.74 -12.61
C PRO A 41 -24.77 -12.87 -11.63
N GLU A 42 -24.13 -14.04 -11.76
CA GLU A 42 -24.35 -15.20 -10.88
C GLU A 42 -23.92 -14.97 -9.44
N LEU A 43 -23.09 -13.96 -9.19
CA LEU A 43 -22.56 -13.60 -7.87
C LEU A 43 -23.16 -12.28 -7.33
N ALA A 44 -24.06 -11.63 -8.07
CA ALA A 44 -24.55 -10.29 -7.74
C ALA A 44 -25.36 -10.23 -6.43
N ASP A 45 -26.00 -11.33 -6.04
CA ASP A 45 -26.75 -11.42 -4.79
C ASP A 45 -25.85 -11.74 -3.57
N SER A 46 -24.61 -12.18 -3.82
CA SER A 46 -23.65 -12.59 -2.77
C SER A 46 -22.51 -11.60 -2.56
N TYR A 47 -22.16 -10.82 -3.58
CA TYR A 47 -21.04 -9.88 -3.54
C TYR A 47 -21.45 -8.51 -4.07
N ALA A 48 -20.96 -7.46 -3.42
CA ALA A 48 -21.11 -6.09 -3.90
C ALA A 48 -19.92 -5.69 -4.79
N ALA A 49 -20.16 -4.80 -5.74
CA ALA A 49 -19.07 -4.11 -6.44
C ALA A 49 -18.30 -3.22 -5.45
N VAL A 50 -16.98 -3.18 -5.61
CA VAL A 50 -16.08 -2.38 -4.75
C VAL A 50 -15.07 -1.63 -5.58
N THR A 51 -14.71 -0.43 -5.11
CA THR A 51 -13.51 0.30 -5.53
C THR A 51 -12.77 0.75 -4.28
N LYS A 52 -11.49 0.42 -4.17
CA LYS A 52 -10.66 0.71 -2.99
C LYS A 52 -9.25 1.14 -3.42
N ALA A 53 -8.66 2.04 -2.66
CA ALA A 53 -7.27 2.46 -2.81
C ALA A 53 -6.34 1.54 -2.00
N TYR A 54 -5.19 1.20 -2.56
CA TYR A 54 -4.16 0.37 -1.92
C TYR A 54 -2.77 0.99 -2.12
N CYS A 55 -1.87 0.78 -1.16
CA CYS A 55 -0.44 1.02 -1.37
C CYS A 55 0.16 -0.04 -2.33
N PRO A 56 1.28 0.26 -3.00
CA PRO A 56 1.94 -0.64 -3.94
C PRO A 56 2.26 -2.02 -3.36
N ASP A 57 2.68 -2.08 -2.10
CA ASP A 57 3.03 -3.33 -1.43
C ASP A 57 1.79 -4.20 -1.16
N CYS A 58 0.70 -3.58 -0.69
CA CYS A 58 -0.54 -4.30 -0.42
C CYS A 58 -1.20 -4.82 -1.69
N ILE A 59 -1.20 -4.04 -2.78
CA ILE A 59 -1.77 -4.48 -4.05
C ILE A 59 -0.91 -5.57 -4.72
N ALA A 60 0.41 -5.54 -4.51
CA ALA A 60 1.30 -6.65 -4.88
C ALA A 60 1.03 -7.91 -4.04
N GLY A 61 0.77 -7.76 -2.74
CA GLY A 61 0.37 -8.86 -1.86
C GLY A 61 -0.97 -9.51 -2.22
N ILE A 62 -1.85 -8.79 -2.93
CA ILE A 62 -3.10 -9.33 -3.50
C ILE A 62 -2.85 -10.01 -4.87
N GLY A 63 -1.65 -9.87 -5.44
CA GLY A 63 -1.27 -10.47 -6.73
C GLY A 63 -1.66 -9.63 -7.94
N MET A 64 -2.09 -8.37 -7.74
CA MET A 64 -2.45 -7.45 -8.82
C MET A 64 -1.24 -6.68 -9.37
N LEU A 65 -0.13 -6.66 -8.63
CA LEU A 65 1.18 -6.20 -9.08
C LEU A 65 2.24 -7.28 -8.77
N ALA A 66 3.34 -7.24 -9.52
CA ALA A 66 4.51 -8.06 -9.27
C ALA A 66 5.72 -7.16 -8.99
N PHE A 67 6.53 -7.54 -7.99
CA PHE A 67 7.83 -6.91 -7.76
C PHE A 67 8.76 -7.17 -8.95
N THR A 68 9.37 -6.11 -9.47
CA THR A 68 10.49 -6.25 -10.42
C THR A 68 11.69 -6.87 -9.69
N ALA A 69 12.57 -7.56 -10.42
CA ALA A 69 13.73 -8.23 -9.84
C ALA A 69 14.64 -7.26 -9.04
N GLU A 70 14.67 -5.99 -9.42
CA GLU A 70 15.48 -4.93 -8.81
C GLU A 70 14.95 -4.51 -7.43
N ALA A 71 13.62 -4.52 -7.22
CA ALA A 71 13.01 -4.17 -5.94
C ALA A 71 13.25 -5.24 -4.85
N ARG A 72 13.54 -6.49 -5.23
CA ARG A 72 13.81 -7.59 -4.29
C ARG A 72 15.19 -7.52 -3.62
N ALA A 73 16.06 -6.61 -4.07
CA ALA A 73 17.39 -6.42 -3.50
C ALA A 73 17.39 -5.59 -2.21
N HIS A 74 16.27 -4.92 -1.87
CA HIS A 74 16.09 -4.28 -0.56
C HIS A 74 15.43 -5.25 0.42
N ALA A 75 16.14 -6.32 0.76
CA ALA A 75 15.89 -7.00 2.03
C ALA A 75 16.46 -6.10 3.14
N PRO A 76 15.78 -5.94 4.30
CA PRO A 76 16.44 -5.37 5.46
C PRO A 76 17.70 -6.20 5.72
N GLY A 77 18.83 -5.51 5.83
CA GLY A 77 20.09 -6.15 6.23
C GLY A 77 19.89 -6.93 7.53
N PRO A 78 20.70 -7.97 7.78
CA PRO A 78 20.55 -8.83 8.96
C PRO A 78 20.44 -7.98 10.24
N LEU A 79 19.50 -8.33 11.11
CA LEU A 79 19.48 -7.85 12.49
C LEU A 79 20.78 -8.34 13.16
N GLU A 80 21.76 -7.46 13.31
CA GLU A 80 22.89 -7.62 14.25
C GLU A 80 22.62 -6.86 15.55
#